data_AF-A0A0L6UBY0-F1
#
_entry.id   AF-A0A0L6UBY0-F1
#
_cell.length_a   1.000
_cell.length_b   1.000
_cell.length_c   1.000
_cell.angle_alpha   90.00
_cell.angle_beta   90.00
_cell.angle_gamma   90.00
#
_symmetry.space_group_name_H-M   'P 1'
#
loop_
_entity.id
_entity.type
_entity.pdbx_description
1 polymer ?
#
loop_
_entity_poly.entity_id
_entity_poly.type
_entity_poly.pdbx_seq_one_letter_code
_entity_poly.pdbx_strand_id
1 'polypeptide(L)' 'MRRISFLVTIGHFCVMHFIHISHTQPSCKIHLGYSVVDLADYRRLKVLYCLVNLRK' A
#
# COMPACT_ATOMS: atom_id res chain seq x y z
N MET A 1 -7.57 10.60 10.32
CA MET A 1 -7.25 9.57 9.30
C MET A 1 -6.30 10.20 8.30
N ARG A 2 -5.10 9.64 8.08
CA ARG A 2 -4.12 10.16 7.10
C ARG A 2 -3.80 9.06 6.10
N ARG A 3 -3.90 9.35 4.81
CA ARG A 3 -3.56 8.44 3.72
C ARG A 3 -2.44 9.07 2.91
N ILE A 4 -1.39 8.29 2.67
CA ILE A 4 -0.31 8.64 1.76
C ILE A 4 -0.25 7.52 0.72
N SER A 5 -0.26 7.88 -0.56
CA SER A 5 -0.19 6.91 -1.65
C SER A 5 0.81 7.43 -2.66
N PHE A 6 1.73 6.56 -3.09
CA PHE A 6 2.75 6.87 -4.06
C PHE A 6 2.60 5.92 -5.24
N LEU A 7 2.54 6.48 -6.45
CA LEU A 7 2.58 5.75 -7.70
C LEU A 7 3.99 5.93 -8.27
N VAL A 8 4.67 4.81 -8.53
CA VAL A 8 5.99 4.76 -9.14
C VAL A 8 5.90 3.92 -10.40
N THR A 9 6.16 4.52 -11.55
CA THR A 9 6.20 3.81 -12.83
C THR A 9 7.65 3.64 -13.28
N ILE A 10 8.07 2.42 -13.60
CA ILE A 10 9.41 2.08 -14.09
C ILE A 10 9.25 1.24 -15.37
N GLY A 11 9.43 1.86 -16.54
CA GLY A 11 9.24 1.20 -17.83
C GLY A 11 7.81 0.67 -18.02
N HIS A 12 7.68 -0.63 -18.30
CA HIS A 12 6.37 -1.30 -18.37
C HIS A 12 5.82 -1.69 -17.00
N PHE A 13 6.51 -1.41 -15.89
CA PHE A 13 6.00 -1.74 -14.56
C PHE A 13 5.41 -0.52 -13.85
N CYS A 14 4.25 -0.73 -13.24
CA CYS A 14 3.57 0.21 -12.37
C CYS A 14 3.61 -0.35 -10.95
N VAL A 15 4.31 0.33 -10.05
CA VAL A 15 4.41 0.02 -8.63
C VAL A 15 3.59 1.04 -7.85
N MET A 16 2.56 0.57 -7.18
CA MET A 16 1.66 1.37 -6.36
C MET A 16 1.92 1.06 -4.90
N HIS A 17 2.37 2.04 -4.12
CA HIS A 17 2.48 1.95 -2.66
C HIS A 17 1.36 2.73 -2.00
N PHE A 18 0.68 2.12 -1.02
CA PHE A 18 -0.29 2.81 -0.19
C PHE A 18 0.00 2.59 1.29
N ILE A 19 0.02 3.70 2.03
CA ILE A 19 0.16 3.75 3.47
C ILE A 19 -1.09 4.44 4.01
N HIS A 20 -1.86 3.70 4.80
CA HIS A 20 -3.06 4.20 5.45
C HIS A 20 -2.90 4.13 6.96
N ILE A 21 -2.94 5.29 7.62
CA ILE A 21 -2.78 5.42 9.07
C ILE A 21 -4.10 5.92 9.65
N SER A 22 -4.76 5.05 10.41
CA SER A 22 -5.94 5.40 11.21
C SER A 22 -5.58 5.44 12.68
N HIS A 23 -5.71 6.62 13.27
CA HIS A 23 -5.55 6.82 14.70
C HIS A 23 -6.94 6.94 15.34
N THR A 24 -7.29 6.02 16.24
CA THR A 24 -8.55 5.96 16.99
C THR A 24 -8.23 5.58 18.42
N GLN A 25 -8.17 6.56 19.33
CA GLN A 25 -7.75 6.37 20.72
C GLN A 25 -8.54 5.22 21.38
N PRO A 26 -7.89 4.24 22.03
CA PRO A 26 -6.46 4.15 22.41
C PRO A 26 -5.54 3.49 21.35
N SER A 27 -6.05 3.18 20.15
CA SER A 27 -5.35 2.39 19.13
C SER A 27 -4.89 3.21 17.92
N CYS A 28 -3.77 2.81 17.32
CA CYS A 28 -3.32 3.27 16.02
C CYS A 28 -3.18 2.06 15.10
N LYS A 29 -3.81 2.08 13.93
CA LYS A 29 -3.68 1.04 12.91
C LYS A 29 -2.98 1.62 11.70
N ILE A 30 -1.97 0.91 11.22
CA ILE A 30 -1.20 1.23 10.03
C ILE A 30 -1.42 0.10 9.03
N HIS A 31 -2.02 0.41 7.90
CA HIS A 31 -2.16 -0.49 6.77
C HIS A 31 -1.10 -0.11 5.74
N LEU A 32 -0.17 -1.02 5.48
CA LEU A 32 0.84 -0.91 4.45
C LEU A 32 0.48 -1.88 3.34
N GLY A 33 0.47 -1.42 2.10
CA GLY A 33 0.38 -2.33 0.98
C GLY A 33 1.08 -1.79 -0.25
N TYR A 34 1.48 -2.71 -1.11
CA TYR A 34 1.93 -2.38 -2.45
C TYR A 34 1.33 -3.34 -3.47
N SER A 35 1.12 -2.84 -4.67
CA SER A 35 0.83 -3.65 -5.84
C SER A 35 1.81 -3.33 -6.97
N VAL A 36 2.24 -4.37 -7.67
CA VAL A 36 3.07 -4.25 -8.89
C VAL A 36 2.26 -4.84 -10.04
N VAL A 37 2.06 -4.03 -11.06
CA VAL A 37 1.39 -4.40 -12.32
C VAL A 37 2.39 -4.25 -13.45
N ASP A 38 2.49 -5.28 -14.28
CA ASP A 38 3.08 -5.13 -15.61
C ASP A 38 2.02 -4.54 -16.56
N LEU A 39 2.29 -3.34 -17.08
CA LEU A 39 1.45 -2.59 -18.01
C LEU A 39 1.40 -3.23 -19.41
N ALA A 40 2.37 -4.08 -19.76
CA ALA A 40 2.36 -4.85 -21.00
C ALA A 40 1.61 -6.18 -20.84
N ASP A 41 1.60 -6.75 -19.62
CA ASP A 41 0.84 -7.96 -19.27
C ASP A 41 0.18 -7.83 -17.89
N TYR A 42 -1.03 -7.26 -17.87
CA TYR A 42 -1.83 -7.05 -16.67
C TYR A 42 -2.14 -8.33 -15.87
N ARG A 43 -1.85 -9.54 -16.40
CA ARG A 43 -2.02 -10.81 -15.68
C ARG A 43 -0.96 -11.01 -14.60
N ARG A 44 0.18 -10.32 -14.68
CA ARG A 44 1.26 -10.40 -13.68
C ARG A 44 1.10 -9.30 -12.62
N LEU A 45 0.10 -9.48 -11.76
CA LEU A 45 -0.11 -8.65 -10.57
C LEU A 45 0.53 -9.31 -9.35
N LYS A 46 1.44 -8.60 -8.67
CA LYS A 46 1.91 -8.98 -7.32
C LYS A 46 1.36 -7.99 -6.31
N VAL A 47 0.70 -8.48 -5.26
CA VAL A 47 0.16 -7.63 -4.17
C VAL A 47 0.73 -8.12 -2.85
N LEU A 48 1.27 -7.19 -2.05
CA LEU A 48 1.59 -7.43 -0.65
C LEU A 48 0.76 -6.50 0.21
N TYR A 49 0.18 -7.04 1.28
CA TYR A 49 -0.58 -6.29 2.27
C TYR A 49 -0.12 -6.67 3.67
N CYS A 50 0.16 -5.66 4.50
CA CYS A 50 0.59 -5.79 5.88
C CYS A 50 -0.23 -4.83 6.76
N LEU A 51 -0.72 -5.33 7.89
CA LEU A 51 -1.49 -4.55 8.86
C LEU A 51 -0.79 -4.57 10.21
N VAL A 52 -0.43 -3.40 10.70
CA VAL A 52 0.21 -3.21 12.01
C VAL A 52 -0.79 -2.52 12.94
N ASN A 53 -1.13 -3.18 14.05
CA ASN A 53 -1.93 -2.60 15.12
C ASN A 53 -1.01 -2.17 16.27
N LEU A 54 -0.85 -0.87 16.44
CA LEU A 54 -0.20 -0.27 17.59
C LEU A 54 -1.29 -0.01 18.64
N ARG A 55 -1.32 -0.82 19.71
CA ARG A 55 -2.12 -0.55 20.90
C ARG A 55 -1.18 0.03 21.96
N LYS A 56 -1.54 1.17 22.54
CA LYS A 56 -0.92 1.62 23.80
C LYS A 56 -1.59 0.91 24.96
#